data_AF-A0A351IXK7-F1
#
_entry.id   AF-A0A351IXK7-F1
#
_cell.length_a   1.000
_cell.length_b   1.000
_cell.length_c   1.000
_cell.angle_alpha   90.00
_cell.angle_beta   90.00
_cell.angle_gamma   90.00
#
_symmetry.space_group_name_H-M   'P 1'
#
loop_
_entity.id
_entity.type
_entity.pdbx_description
1 polymer ?
#
loop_
_entity_poly.entity_id
_entity_poly.type
_entity_poly.pdbx_seq_one_letter_code
_entity_poly.pdbx_strand_id
1 'polypeptide(L)' 'MAEKKENRIIATNKKAFHDYFVEDSIEAGISLAGTEVKSIRQGGVNLKDSFCLAEDG' A
#
# COMPACT_ATOMS: atom_id res chain seq x y z
N MET A 1 -27.47 10.38 -4.89
CA MET A 1 -26.89 10.06 -3.58
C MET A 1 -25.52 9.43 -3.85
N ALA A 2 -24.44 10.14 -3.55
CA ALA A 2 -23.09 9.68 -3.88
C ALA A 2 -22.67 8.53 -2.96
N GLU A 3 -22.29 7.38 -3.54
CA GLU A 3 -21.76 6.23 -2.80
C GLU A 3 -20.52 6.64 -2.00
N LYS A 4 -20.59 6.43 -0.68
CA LYS A 4 -19.47 6.62 0.23
C LYS A 4 -18.49 5.47 0.00
N LYS A 5 -17.47 5.67 -0.84
CA LYS A 5 -16.39 4.69 -0.99
C LYS A 5 -15.66 4.56 0.35
N GLU A 6 -15.96 3.53 1.12
CA GLU A 6 -15.15 3.17 2.28
C GLU A 6 -13.75 2.77 1.79
N ASN A 7 -12.77 3.59 2.11
CA ASN A 7 -11.37 3.29 1.82
C ASN A 7 -10.90 2.26 2.86
N ARG A 8 -11.23 0.99 2.62
CA ARG A 8 -10.82 -0.10 3.49
C ARG A 8 -9.33 -0.31 3.35
N ILE A 9 -8.59 -0.11 4.44
CA ILE A 9 -7.16 -0.40 4.51
C ILE A 9 -6.98 -1.91 4.27
N ILE A 10 -6.35 -2.26 3.14
CA ILE A 10 -6.15 -3.66 2.75
C ILE A 10 -4.92 -4.25 3.44
N ALA A 11 -3.85 -3.48 3.53
CA ALA A 11 -2.60 -3.88 4.16
C ALA A 11 -1.97 -2.70 4.89
N THR A 12 -1.30 -2.98 6.00
CA THR A 12 -0.47 -2.00 6.71
C THR A 12 0.81 -2.68 7.15
N ASN A 13 1.95 -2.12 6.76
CA ASN A 13 3.24 -2.63 7.20
C ASN A 13 3.56 -2.11 8.62
N LYS A 14 3.02 -2.79 9.64
CA LYS A 14 3.27 -2.44 11.05
C LYS A 14 4.74 -2.57 11.45
N LYS A 15 5.50 -3.43 10.77
CA LYS A 15 6.93 -3.64 11.03
C LYS A 15 7.75 -2.39 10.71
N ALA A 16 7.40 -1.66 9.65
CA ALA A 16 8.08 -0.41 9.29
C ALA A 16 8.01 0.65 10.40
N PHE A 17 6.86 0.78 11.07
CA PHE A 17 6.66 1.72 12.19
C PHE A 17 7.31 1.27 13.51
N HIS A 18 7.66 -0.01 13.63
CA HIS A 18 8.33 -0.54 14.82
C HIS A 18 9.86 -0.48 14.67
N ASP A 19 10.36 -0.80 13.48
CA ASP A 19 11.80 -0.91 13.23
C ASP A 19 12.43 0.43 12.82
N TYR A 20 11.63 1.38 12.32
CA TYR A 20 12.10 2.69 11.84
C TYR A 20 11.25 3.83 12.41
N PHE A 21 11.85 5.01 12.50
CA PHE A 21 11.13 6.25 12.77
C PHE A 21 10.70 6.89 11.44
N VAL A 22 9.39 6.95 11.21
CA VAL A 22 8.82 7.55 9.99
C VAL A 22 8.72 9.06 10.20
N GLU A 23 9.54 9.83 9.48
CA GLU A 23 9.57 11.29 9.58
C GLU A 23 8.55 11.96 8.64
N ASP A 24 8.40 11.43 7.43
CA ASP A 24 7.44 11.91 6.43
C ASP A 24 6.75 10.74 5.71
N SER A 25 5.53 10.96 5.22
CA SER A 25 4.70 9.97 4.53
C SER A 25 4.20 10.54 3.20
N ILE A 26 4.55 9.85 2.11
CA ILE A 26 4.20 10.26 0.75
C ILE A 26 3.08 9.34 0.24
N GLU A 27 2.08 9.91 -0.44
CA GLU A 27 1.06 9.14 -1.14
C GLU A 27 1.52 8.79 -2.57
N ALA A 28 1.48 7.50 -2.92
CA ALA A 28 1.84 7.00 -4.23
C ALA A 28 0.77 6.06 -4.77
N GLY A 29 0.59 6.07 -6.09
CA GLY A 29 -0.29 5.15 -6.81
C GLY A 29 0.51 4.04 -7.49
N ILE A 30 0.14 2.78 -7.23
CA ILE A 30 0.73 1.62 -7.93
C ILE A 30 -0.23 1.22 -9.06
N SER A 31 0.28 1.13 -10.28
CA SER A 31 -0.48 0.56 -11.40
C SER A 31 -0.45 -0.97 -11.31
N LEU A 32 -1.62 -1.59 -11.18
CA LEU A 32 -1.77 -3.03 -10.99
C LEU A 32 -2.57 -3.66 -12.13
N ALA A 33 -2.24 -4.90 -12.46
CA ALA A 33 -3.01 -5.73 -13.35
C ALA A 33 -4.25 -6.32 -12.65
N GLY A 34 -5.29 -6.63 -13.42
CA GLY A 34 -6.58 -7.07 -12.87
C GLY A 34 -6.53 -8.32 -11.98
N THR A 35 -5.55 -9.21 -12.18
CA THR A 35 -5.29 -10.39 -11.33
C THR A 35 -4.70 -10.02 -9.97
N GLU A 36 -3.86 -8.99 -9.92
CA GLU A 36 -3.23 -8.49 -8.69
C GLU A 36 -4.28 -7.82 -7.80
N VAL A 37 -5.19 -7.03 -8.40
CA VAL A 37 -6.32 -6.42 -7.71
C VAL A 37 -7.20 -7.46 -7.02
N LYS A 38 -7.46 -8.60 -7.68
CA LYS A 38 -8.24 -9.70 -7.08
C LYS A 38 -7.52 -10.31 -5.87
N SER A 39 -6.21 -10.55 -5.99
CA SER A 39 -5.39 -11.18 -4.93
C SER A 39 -5.26 -10.27 -3.70
N ILE A 40 -5.05 -8.97 -3.91
CA ILE A 40 -4.95 -7.97 -2.84
C ILE A 40 -6.29 -7.85 -2.09
N ARG A 41 -7.43 -7.84 -2.79
CA ARG A 41 -8.77 -7.84 -2.17
C ARG A 41 -9.05 -9.08 -1.32
N GLN A 42 -8.41 -10.21 -1.63
CA GLN A 42 -8.51 -11.44 -0.83
C GLN A 42 -7.55 -11.45 0.37
N GLY A 43 -6.77 -10.39 0.59
CA GLY A 43 -5.80 -10.28 1.68
C GLY A 43 -4.43 -10.91 1.36
N GLY A 44 -4.21 -11.30 0.10
CA GLY A 44 -2.93 -11.87 -0.37
C GLY A 44 -1.90 -10.79 -0.69
N VAL A 45 -1.52 -9.97 0.29
CA VAL A 45 -0.53 -8.91 0.13
C VAL A 45 0.46 -8.91 1.28
N ASN A 46 1.74 -8.88 0.95
CA ASN A 46 2.82 -8.83 1.91
C ASN A 46 3.77 -7.68 1.54
N LEU A 47 3.91 -6.73 2.45
CA LEU A 47 4.78 -5.55 2.30
C LEU A 47 6.06 -5.66 3.15
N LYS A 48 6.35 -6.84 3.71
CA LYS A 48 7.60 -7.07 4.46
C LYS A 48 8.78 -6.97 3.51
N ASP A 49 9.85 -6.32 3.98
CA ASP A 49 11.13 -6.16 3.28
C ASP A 49 10.99 -5.56 1.86
N SER A 50 9.92 -4.77 1.64
CA SER A 50 9.68 -4.02 0.42
C SER A 50 10.30 -2.62 0.53
N PHE A 51 10.79 -2.08 -0.59
CA PHE A 51 11.35 -0.72 -0.68
C PHE A 51 10.78 -0.01 -1.91
N CYS A 52 10.79 1.32 -1.88
CA CYS A 52 10.46 2.17 -3.01
C CYS A 52 11.75 2.86 -3.49
N LEU A 53 11.94 2.95 -4.80
CA LEU A 53 13.03 3.73 -5.40
C LEU A 53 12.42 4.97 -6.07
N ALA A 54 13.01 6.14 -5.83
CA ALA A 54 12.69 7.33 -6.60
C ALA A 54 13.60 7.35 -7.83
N GLU A 55 13.01 7.19 -9.01
CA GLU A 55 13.67 7.35 -10.32
C GLU A 55 13.03 8.53 -11.06
N ASP A 56 13.84 9.26 -11.82
CA ASP A 56 13.45 10.43 -12.63
C ASP A 56 12.67 11.50 -11.85
N GLY A 57 13.40 12.28 -11.03
CA GLY A 57 12.85 13.40 -10.25
C GLY A 57 12.32 14.57 -11.07
#